data_AF-A0AA96WHB4-F1
#
_entry.id   AF-A0AA96WHB4-F1
#
_cell.length_a   1.000
_cell.length_b   1.000
_cell.length_c   1.000
_cell.angle_alpha   90.00
_cell.angle_beta   90.00
_cell.angle_gamma   90.00
#
_symmetry.space_group_name_H-M   'P 1'
#
loop_
_entity.id
_entity.type
_entity.pdbx_description
1 polymer ?
#
loop_
_entity_poly.entity_id
_entity_poly.type
_entity_poly.pdbx_seq_one_letter_code
_entity_poly.pdbx_strand_id
1 'polypeptide(L)'
;MPNTVAPDAPELQRPDFDKIRQDAADALKAELDAIPTLQERRAHAHELYRQILDELAVVRPERDRLMISLAIYQRPRAVHEAAGCTRDVQRRTVRTAFGLDDATPLPPAREWADHGRAANVPFVPDAATKLPKVATQHAILLGRRRVVRDLLFPGDSVKIERLDFKTVKDEAVAEVRAALDEIKDLGARLKKASRIARDADAEHVVVAAERDRCALSLEFYTRARAVDKAMGVARNAFDELRRVALGLDRKTGRLPAEDEKKAAAEAADIDFVEDAAERLPDLARRAAAARSRHLTAAAIRNKTAAELDGRPGWDMRRIADETGLHIDSIRAKVRAVQKRDSS
;
A
#
# COMPACT_ATOMS: atom_id res chain seq x y z
N MET A 1 -24.81 32.93 18.29
CA MET A 1 -23.86 34.03 17.99
C MET A 1 -23.69 34.11 16.48
N PRO A 2 -23.92 35.26 15.83
CA PRO A 2 -23.74 35.40 14.39
C PRO A 2 -22.27 35.12 14.05
N ASN A 3 -22.04 34.21 13.09
CA ASN A 3 -20.73 33.98 12.49
C ASN A 3 -20.29 35.28 11.80
N THR A 4 -19.56 36.13 12.51
CA THR A 4 -18.85 37.28 11.96
C THR A 4 -17.72 36.74 11.09
N VAL A 5 -18.08 36.32 9.87
CA VAL A 5 -17.18 36.38 8.73
C VAL A 5 -16.66 37.81 8.73
N ALA A 6 -15.33 38.00 8.70
CA ALA A 6 -14.76 39.33 8.55
C ALA A 6 -15.47 40.00 7.35
N PRO A 7 -16.09 41.18 7.52
CA PRO A 7 -16.95 41.79 6.49
C PRO A 7 -16.23 42.02 5.14
N ASP A 8 -14.91 41.85 5.10
CA ASP A 8 -14.05 42.06 3.93
C ASP A 8 -13.41 40.77 3.38
N ALA A 9 -13.99 39.58 3.65
CA ALA A 9 -13.46 38.34 3.09
C ALA A 9 -13.51 38.39 1.54
N PRO A 10 -12.38 38.19 0.83
CA PRO A 10 -12.34 38.35 -0.61
C PRO A 10 -13.17 37.27 -1.31
N GLU A 11 -13.86 37.66 -2.37
CA GLU A 11 -14.52 36.71 -3.25
C GLU A 11 -13.47 35.94 -4.06
N LEU A 12 -13.57 34.60 -4.06
CA LEU A 12 -12.64 33.73 -4.77
C LEU A 12 -13.25 33.23 -6.06
N GLN A 13 -12.53 33.40 -7.17
CA GLN A 13 -12.86 32.74 -8.43
C GLN A 13 -12.70 31.22 -8.28
N ARG A 14 -13.67 30.47 -8.83
CA ARG A 14 -13.70 29.00 -8.79
C ARG A 14 -13.74 28.47 -10.23
N PRO A 15 -12.57 28.31 -10.87
CA PRO A 15 -12.49 27.73 -12.20
C PRO A 15 -13.08 26.31 -12.23
N ASP A 16 -13.58 25.89 -13.39
CA ASP A 16 -13.95 24.49 -13.64
C ASP A 16 -12.66 23.67 -13.86
N PHE A 17 -12.10 23.17 -12.76
CA PHE A 17 -10.85 22.43 -12.78
C PHE A 17 -10.94 21.09 -13.50
N ASP A 18 -12.12 20.47 -13.58
CA ASP A 18 -12.30 19.23 -14.33
C ASP A 18 -12.22 19.50 -15.82
N LYS A 19 -12.90 20.55 -16.30
CA LYS A 19 -12.78 21.00 -17.68
C LYS A 19 -11.35 21.42 -18.03
N ILE A 20 -10.68 22.21 -17.18
CA ILE A 20 -9.29 22.64 -17.41
C ILE A 20 -8.35 21.43 -17.53
N ARG A 21 -8.50 20.42 -16.66
CA ARG A 21 -7.71 19.18 -16.73
C ARG A 21 -7.97 18.41 -18.02
N GLN A 22 -9.23 18.33 -18.44
CA GLN A 22 -9.64 17.62 -19.64
C GLN A 22 -9.12 18.33 -20.91
N ASP A 23 -9.32 19.65 -21.03
CA ASP A 23 -8.84 20.45 -22.15
C ASP A 23 -7.31 20.36 -22.30
N ALA A 24 -6.57 20.42 -21.18
CA ALA A 24 -5.11 20.27 -21.18
C ALA A 24 -4.65 18.85 -21.56
N ALA A 25 -5.43 17.82 -21.20
CA ALA A 25 -5.18 16.46 -21.60
C ALA A 25 -5.43 16.28 -23.10
N ASP A 26 -6.54 16.78 -23.63
CA ASP A 26 -6.89 16.66 -25.05
C ASP A 26 -5.91 17.41 -25.94
N ALA A 27 -5.47 18.61 -25.52
CA ALA A 27 -4.45 19.38 -26.23
C ALA A 27 -3.11 18.63 -26.33
N LEU A 28 -2.62 18.07 -25.22
CA LEU A 28 -1.37 17.32 -25.24
C LEU A 28 -1.50 15.99 -25.97
N LYS A 29 -2.66 15.35 -25.91
CA LYS A 29 -2.92 14.14 -26.68
C LYS A 29 -2.83 14.44 -28.17
N ALA A 30 -3.43 15.53 -28.65
CA ALA A 30 -3.31 15.96 -30.04
C ALA A 30 -1.86 16.28 -30.45
N GLU A 31 -1.09 16.94 -29.59
CA GLU A 31 0.35 17.19 -29.80
C GLU A 31 1.13 15.87 -29.99
N LEU A 32 0.90 14.89 -29.11
CA LEU A 32 1.57 13.58 -29.19
C LEU A 32 1.08 12.73 -30.37
N ASP A 33 -0.20 12.78 -30.69
CA ASP A 33 -0.77 12.03 -31.82
C ASP A 33 -0.26 12.54 -33.18
N ALA A 34 0.19 13.81 -33.26
CA ALA A 34 0.83 14.36 -34.44
C ALA A 34 2.25 13.81 -34.68
N ILE A 35 2.87 13.14 -33.70
CA ILE A 35 4.19 12.50 -33.86
C ILE A 35 3.99 11.14 -34.57
N PRO A 36 4.60 10.94 -35.77
CA PRO A 36 4.28 9.80 -36.64
C PRO A 36 4.64 8.44 -36.05
N THR A 37 5.79 8.34 -35.37
CA THR A 37 6.28 7.07 -34.85
C THR A 37 6.03 6.96 -33.34
N LEU A 38 5.69 5.75 -32.87
CA LEU A 38 5.48 5.50 -31.44
C LEU A 38 6.76 5.72 -30.62
N GLN A 39 7.93 5.41 -31.20
CA GLN A 39 9.22 5.58 -30.54
C GLN A 39 9.55 7.06 -30.29
N GLU A 40 9.43 7.91 -31.30
CA GLU A 40 9.63 9.37 -31.15
C GLU A 40 8.59 9.96 -30.21
N ARG A 41 7.33 9.48 -30.29
CA ARG A 41 6.26 9.92 -29.40
C ARG A 41 6.56 9.61 -27.94
N ARG A 42 7.09 8.42 -27.63
CA ARG A 42 7.51 8.04 -26.28
C ARG A 42 8.73 8.83 -25.82
N ALA A 43 9.71 9.06 -26.68
CA ALA A 43 10.88 9.88 -26.35
C ALA A 43 10.45 11.31 -25.96
N HIS A 44 9.62 11.96 -26.78
CA HIS A 44 9.04 13.28 -26.48
C HIS A 44 8.22 13.27 -25.19
N ALA A 45 7.41 12.22 -24.98
CA ALA A 45 6.65 12.08 -23.75
C ALA A 45 7.54 11.94 -22.51
N HIS A 46 8.70 11.27 -22.57
CA HIS A 46 9.64 11.20 -21.45
C HIS A 46 10.21 12.58 -21.09
N GLU A 47 10.55 13.39 -22.09
CA GLU A 47 11.02 14.78 -21.88
C GLU A 47 9.94 15.63 -21.23
N LEU A 48 8.73 15.60 -21.79
CA LEU A 48 7.56 16.29 -21.23
C LEU A 48 7.25 15.80 -19.81
N TYR A 49 7.40 14.50 -19.51
CA TYR A 49 7.15 13.98 -18.18
C TYR A 49 8.07 14.62 -17.15
N ARG A 50 9.37 14.71 -17.45
CA ARG A 50 10.37 15.35 -16.58
C ARG A 50 10.05 16.83 -16.39
N GLN A 51 9.82 17.56 -17.49
CA GLN A 51 9.43 18.98 -17.43
C GLN A 51 8.19 19.21 -16.57
N ILE A 52 7.14 18.39 -16.76
CA ILE A 52 5.91 18.50 -15.98
C ILE A 52 6.17 18.24 -14.48
N LEU A 53 7.04 17.29 -14.14
CA LEU A 53 7.40 17.04 -12.74
C LEU A 53 8.16 18.21 -12.13
N ASP A 54 9.10 18.81 -12.87
CA ASP A 54 9.86 19.98 -12.43
C ASP A 54 8.94 21.19 -12.21
N GLU A 55 8.03 21.46 -13.15
CA GLU A 55 7.04 22.53 -13.00
C GLU A 55 6.07 22.27 -11.83
N LEU A 56 5.61 21.03 -11.64
CA LEU A 56 4.76 20.66 -10.50
C LEU A 56 5.49 20.84 -9.17
N ALA A 57 6.80 20.62 -9.11
CA ALA A 57 7.61 20.83 -7.92
C ALA A 57 7.65 22.29 -7.48
N VAL A 58 7.42 23.25 -8.39
CA VAL A 58 7.32 24.68 -8.09
C VAL A 58 5.88 25.12 -7.86
N VAL A 59 4.97 24.75 -8.77
CA VAL A 59 3.59 25.23 -8.79
C VAL A 59 2.78 24.70 -7.59
N ARG A 60 2.99 23.43 -7.20
CA ARG A 60 2.21 22.83 -6.10
C ARG A 60 2.52 23.47 -4.74
N PRO A 61 3.79 23.64 -4.31
CA PRO A 61 4.09 24.35 -3.07
C PRO A 61 3.57 25.78 -3.06
N GLU A 62 3.66 26.52 -4.16
CA GLU A 62 3.14 27.88 -4.24
C GLU A 62 1.61 27.91 -4.10
N ARG A 63 0.90 27.01 -4.80
CA ARG A 63 -0.56 26.84 -4.64
C ARG A 63 -0.93 26.57 -3.18
N ASP A 64 -0.21 25.63 -2.56
CA ASP A 64 -0.47 25.21 -1.18
C ASP A 64 -0.19 26.36 -0.20
N ARG A 65 0.88 27.13 -0.41
CA ARG A 65 1.21 28.34 0.38
C ARG A 65 0.10 29.39 0.30
N LEU A 66 -0.38 29.71 -0.91
CA LEU A 66 -1.47 30.67 -1.12
C LEU A 66 -2.78 30.20 -0.49
N MET A 67 -3.12 28.93 -0.68
CA MET A 67 -4.30 28.29 -0.08
C MET A 67 -4.24 28.33 1.45
N ILE A 68 -3.10 28.00 2.05
CA ILE A 68 -2.88 28.05 3.51
C ILE A 68 -3.03 29.47 4.03
N SER A 69 -2.38 30.46 3.40
CA SER A 69 -2.47 31.87 3.79
C SER A 69 -3.93 32.35 3.80
N LEU A 70 -4.69 32.05 2.74
CA LEU A 70 -6.11 32.38 2.67
C LEU A 70 -6.93 31.68 3.75
N ALA A 71 -6.75 30.37 3.89
CA ALA A 71 -7.50 29.57 4.85
C ALA A 71 -7.29 30.04 6.29
N ILE A 72 -6.07 30.43 6.65
CA ILE A 72 -5.70 30.83 8.01
C ILE A 72 -6.10 32.27 8.31
N TYR A 73 -5.71 33.21 7.44
CA TYR A 73 -5.71 34.64 7.77
C TYR A 73 -6.92 35.40 7.22
N GLN A 74 -7.42 35.03 6.03
CA GLN A 74 -8.49 35.78 5.36
C GLN A 74 -9.85 35.05 5.44
N ARG A 75 -9.82 33.73 5.59
CA ARG A 75 -10.97 32.82 5.76
C ARG A 75 -12.13 33.01 4.75
N PRO A 76 -11.86 33.22 3.45
CA PRO A 76 -12.95 33.24 2.48
C PRO A 76 -13.62 31.86 2.40
N ARG A 77 -14.90 31.86 1.98
CA ARG A 77 -15.63 30.61 1.79
C ARG A 77 -14.98 29.80 0.66
N ALA A 78 -14.96 28.48 0.81
CA ALA A 78 -14.57 27.53 -0.23
C ALA A 78 -13.13 27.70 -0.80
N VAL A 79 -12.14 28.00 0.04
CA VAL A 79 -10.72 28.10 -0.39
C VAL A 79 -10.23 26.85 -1.14
N HIS A 80 -10.61 25.65 -0.70
CA HIS A 80 -10.27 24.39 -1.38
C HIS A 80 -10.82 24.30 -2.81
N GLU A 81 -12.03 24.79 -3.05
CA GLU A 81 -12.60 24.83 -4.41
C GLU A 81 -11.76 25.75 -5.29
N ALA A 82 -11.42 26.97 -4.84
CA ALA A 82 -10.55 27.89 -5.58
C ALA A 82 -9.11 27.36 -5.80
N ALA A 83 -8.64 26.46 -4.93
CA ALA A 83 -7.37 25.78 -5.07
C ALA A 83 -7.45 24.49 -5.94
N GLY A 84 -8.64 24.13 -6.42
CA GLY A 84 -8.88 22.93 -7.21
C GLY A 84 -8.59 21.63 -6.44
N CYS A 85 -8.86 21.60 -5.13
CA CYS A 85 -8.61 20.46 -4.25
C CYS A 85 -9.81 20.13 -3.36
N THR A 86 -9.76 18.98 -2.67
CA THR A 86 -10.80 18.61 -1.71
C THR A 86 -10.58 19.32 -0.37
N ARG A 87 -11.65 19.44 0.42
CA ARG A 87 -11.58 20.01 1.77
C ARG A 87 -10.59 19.26 2.69
N ASP A 88 -10.46 17.95 2.52
CA ASP A 88 -9.52 17.13 3.29
C ASP A 88 -8.07 17.41 2.93
N VAL A 89 -7.78 17.69 1.65
CA VAL A 89 -6.45 18.15 1.22
C VAL A 89 -6.13 19.48 1.87
N GLN A 90 -7.04 20.47 1.81
CA GLN A 90 -6.85 21.75 2.48
C GLN A 90 -6.56 21.57 3.98
N ARG A 91 -7.35 20.77 4.69
CA ARG A 91 -7.17 20.50 6.12
C ARG A 91 -5.81 19.86 6.41
N ARG A 92 -5.39 18.86 5.62
CA ARG A 92 -4.09 18.22 5.78
C ARG A 92 -2.96 19.22 5.58
N THR A 93 -3.03 20.07 4.55
CA THR A 93 -2.00 21.08 4.28
C THR A 93 -1.91 22.12 5.39
N VAL A 94 -3.05 22.60 5.94
CA VAL A 94 -3.07 23.50 7.11
C VAL A 94 -2.46 22.80 8.33
N ARG A 95 -2.76 21.53 8.53
CA ARG A 95 -2.21 20.74 9.64
C ARG A 95 -0.68 20.66 9.57
N THR A 96 -0.16 20.32 8.39
CA THR A 96 1.29 20.30 8.14
C THR A 96 1.91 21.68 8.37
N ALA A 97 1.25 22.77 7.97
CA ALA A 97 1.74 24.14 8.20
C ALA A 97 1.80 24.51 9.69
N PHE A 98 0.98 23.90 10.54
CA PHE A 98 1.04 24.04 12.00
C PHE A 98 2.03 23.10 12.68
N GLY A 99 2.72 22.22 11.93
CA GLY A 99 3.63 21.23 12.51
C GLY A 99 2.91 20.10 13.27
N LEU A 100 1.64 19.86 12.97
CA LEU A 100 0.83 18.82 13.61
C LEU A 100 0.87 17.52 12.80
N ASP A 101 0.87 16.36 13.48
CA ASP A 101 0.81 15.04 12.84
C ASP A 101 -0.59 14.69 12.31
N ASP A 102 -0.74 13.66 11.48
CA ASP A 102 -2.04 13.32 10.86
C ASP A 102 -3.14 12.90 11.86
N ALA A 103 -2.77 12.49 13.07
CA ALA A 103 -3.71 12.08 14.12
C ALA A 103 -4.22 13.28 14.95
N THR A 104 -3.47 14.37 14.98
CA THR A 104 -3.79 15.54 15.80
C THR A 104 -4.95 16.33 15.18
N PRO A 105 -6.04 16.57 15.93
CA PRO A 105 -7.16 17.37 15.42
C PRO A 105 -6.70 18.81 15.17
N LEU A 106 -7.21 19.42 14.10
CA LEU A 106 -6.97 20.84 13.85
C LEU A 106 -7.64 21.68 14.95
N PRO A 107 -7.00 22.78 15.39
CA PRO A 107 -7.65 23.72 16.29
C PRO A 107 -8.92 24.30 15.64
N PRO A 108 -9.86 24.84 16.43
CA PRO A 108 -11.01 25.56 15.91
C PRO A 108 -10.61 26.62 14.88
N ALA A 109 -11.39 26.75 13.79
CA ALA A 109 -11.07 27.67 12.69
C ALA A 109 -10.88 29.12 13.16
N ARG A 110 -11.54 29.53 14.25
CA ARG A 110 -11.41 30.86 14.85
C ARG A 110 -10.00 31.16 15.37
N GLU A 111 -9.27 30.14 15.80
CA GLU A 111 -7.92 30.22 16.39
C GLU A 111 -6.81 30.03 15.35
N TRP A 112 -7.13 29.71 14.10
CA TRP A 112 -6.12 29.41 13.07
C TRP A 112 -5.11 30.53 12.85
N ALA A 113 -5.52 31.81 12.97
CA ALA A 113 -4.62 32.94 12.74
C ALA A 113 -3.54 33.04 13.83
N ASP A 114 -3.88 32.72 15.09
CA ASP A 114 -2.94 32.70 16.20
C ASP A 114 -1.97 31.53 16.06
N HIS A 115 -2.47 30.33 15.75
CA HIS A 115 -1.64 29.16 15.47
C HIS A 115 -0.73 29.38 14.24
N GLY A 116 -1.25 30.03 13.19
CA GLY A 116 -0.46 30.38 12.00
C GLY A 116 0.69 31.32 12.33
N ARG A 117 0.44 32.36 13.14
CA ARG A 117 1.50 33.26 13.62
C ARG A 117 2.52 32.51 14.47
N ALA A 118 2.07 31.68 15.41
CA ALA A 118 2.96 30.89 16.28
C ALA A 118 3.83 29.90 15.50
N ALA A 119 3.29 29.32 14.42
CA ALA A 119 4.01 28.42 13.52
C ALA A 119 4.79 29.13 12.39
N ASN A 120 4.88 30.47 12.42
CA ASN A 120 5.55 31.28 11.40
C ASN A 120 5.02 31.06 9.96
N VAL A 121 3.73 30.78 9.82
CA VAL A 121 3.10 30.61 8.51
C VAL A 121 3.01 31.97 7.81
N PRO A 122 3.57 32.16 6.60
CA PRO A 122 3.61 33.46 5.96
C PRO A 122 2.21 33.94 5.56
N PHE A 123 1.89 35.19 5.88
CA PHE A 123 0.73 35.88 5.33
C PHE A 123 1.06 36.41 3.93
N VAL A 124 0.24 36.08 2.95
CA VAL A 124 0.34 36.56 1.57
C VAL A 124 -0.88 37.43 1.28
N PRO A 125 -0.74 38.77 1.25
CA PRO A 125 -1.86 39.70 1.13
C PRO A 125 -2.71 39.48 -0.12
N ASP A 126 -2.07 39.24 -1.27
CA ASP A 126 -2.70 39.09 -2.58
C ASP A 126 -3.03 37.63 -2.95
N ALA A 127 -3.11 36.75 -1.94
CA ALA A 127 -3.35 35.34 -2.17
C ALA A 127 -4.68 35.05 -2.87
N ALA A 128 -5.72 35.85 -2.60
CA ALA A 128 -7.05 35.70 -3.24
C ALA A 128 -6.98 35.84 -4.76
N THR A 129 -6.17 36.79 -5.24
CA THR A 129 -5.96 37.07 -6.67
C THR A 129 -5.01 36.07 -7.32
N LYS A 130 -3.98 35.61 -6.59
CA LYS A 130 -2.96 34.69 -7.11
C LYS A 130 -3.41 33.23 -7.14
N LEU A 131 -4.16 32.78 -6.13
CA LEU A 131 -4.50 31.36 -5.96
C LEU A 131 -5.19 30.75 -7.19
N PRO A 132 -6.23 31.36 -7.79
CA PRO A 132 -6.91 30.77 -8.95
C PRO A 132 -5.98 30.58 -10.16
N LYS A 133 -5.02 31.49 -10.37
CA LYS A 133 -4.04 31.41 -11.47
C LYS A 133 -3.08 30.24 -11.27
N VAL A 134 -2.48 30.15 -10.08
CA VAL A 134 -1.55 29.05 -9.75
C VAL A 134 -2.28 27.71 -9.70
N ALA A 135 -3.51 27.66 -9.21
CA ALA A 135 -4.34 26.46 -9.21
C ALA A 135 -4.71 26.02 -10.64
N THR A 136 -4.97 26.97 -11.55
CA THR A 136 -5.22 26.68 -12.98
C THR A 136 -3.98 26.07 -13.63
N GLN A 137 -2.79 26.66 -13.44
CA GLN A 137 -1.54 26.09 -13.93
C GLN A 137 -1.30 24.68 -13.39
N HIS A 138 -1.54 24.47 -12.09
CA HIS A 138 -1.44 23.15 -11.47
C HIS A 138 -2.40 22.14 -12.11
N ALA A 139 -3.65 22.54 -12.39
CA ALA A 139 -4.64 21.68 -13.04
C ALA A 139 -4.23 21.33 -14.48
N ILE A 140 -3.73 22.29 -15.26
CA ILE A 140 -3.17 22.07 -16.60
C ILE A 140 -2.06 21.01 -16.54
N LEU A 141 -1.10 21.17 -15.62
CA LEU A 141 0.01 20.22 -15.45
C LEU A 141 -0.48 18.83 -15.06
N LEU A 142 -1.50 18.71 -14.20
CA LEU A 142 -2.09 17.41 -13.87
C LEU A 142 -2.79 16.75 -15.07
N GLY A 143 -3.49 17.52 -15.90
CA GLY A 143 -4.10 17.05 -17.14
C GLY A 143 -3.06 16.51 -18.11
N ARG A 144 -2.02 17.31 -18.37
CA ARG A 144 -0.87 16.91 -19.21
C ARG A 144 -0.15 15.67 -18.68
N ARG A 145 0.13 15.63 -17.36
CA ARG A 145 0.79 14.49 -16.70
C ARG A 145 0.03 13.19 -16.93
N ARG A 146 -1.30 13.23 -16.90
CA ARG A 146 -2.14 12.04 -17.12
C ARG A 146 -1.86 11.43 -18.50
N VAL A 147 -1.89 12.23 -19.56
CA VAL A 147 -1.66 11.78 -20.95
C VAL A 147 -0.28 11.17 -21.12
N VAL A 148 0.75 11.90 -20.68
CA VAL A 148 2.14 11.44 -20.79
C VAL A 148 2.35 10.15 -20.01
N ARG A 149 1.85 10.08 -18.78
CA ARG A 149 1.90 8.84 -18.00
C ARG A 149 1.15 7.72 -18.71
N ASP A 150 -0.01 8.02 -19.29
CA ASP A 150 -0.83 7.04 -19.97
C ASP A 150 -0.15 6.46 -21.22
N LEU A 151 0.62 7.27 -21.95
CA LEU A 151 1.44 6.85 -23.08
C LEU A 151 2.73 6.11 -22.69
N LEU A 152 3.44 6.59 -21.68
CA LEU A 152 4.77 6.09 -21.30
C LEU A 152 4.73 4.75 -20.59
N PHE A 153 3.71 4.51 -19.78
CA PHE A 153 3.66 3.31 -18.94
C PHE A 153 2.54 2.37 -19.38
N PRO A 154 2.25 2.17 -20.67
CA PRO A 154 0.96 1.66 -21.15
C PRO A 154 0.61 0.35 -20.44
N GLY A 155 -0.57 0.32 -19.85
CA GLY A 155 -1.06 -0.81 -19.09
C GLY A 155 -2.42 -0.46 -18.54
N ASP A 156 -3.33 -1.42 -18.62
CA ASP A 156 -4.66 -1.25 -18.04
C ASP A 156 -4.51 -0.93 -16.56
N SER A 157 -5.26 0.07 -16.10
CA SER A 157 -5.37 0.30 -14.67
C SER A 157 -6.17 -0.85 -14.08
N VAL A 158 -5.46 -1.89 -13.67
CA VAL A 158 -6.06 -3.05 -13.05
C VAL A 158 -6.41 -2.70 -11.60
N LYS A 159 -7.72 -2.74 -11.29
CA LYS A 159 -8.19 -2.62 -9.92
C LYS A 159 -8.17 -4.01 -9.30
N ILE A 160 -7.35 -4.20 -8.27
CA ILE A 160 -7.31 -5.46 -7.50
C ILE A 160 -8.18 -5.30 -6.25
N GLU A 161 -8.96 -6.34 -5.93
CA GLU A 161 -9.71 -6.41 -4.69
C GLU A 161 -8.77 -6.50 -3.49
N ARG A 162 -9.08 -5.74 -2.42
CA ARG A 162 -8.38 -5.83 -1.15
C ARG A 162 -9.20 -6.65 -0.17
N LEU A 163 -8.62 -7.75 0.30
CA LEU A 163 -9.22 -8.63 1.28
C LEU A 163 -9.00 -8.16 2.73
N ASP A 164 -9.93 -8.53 3.60
CA ASP A 164 -9.73 -8.47 5.05
C ASP A 164 -8.94 -9.70 5.53
N PHE A 165 -7.61 -9.60 5.41
CA PHE A 165 -6.70 -10.63 5.87
C PHE A 165 -6.75 -10.90 7.37
N LYS A 166 -7.33 -10.03 8.19
CA LYS A 166 -7.49 -10.32 9.61
C LYS A 166 -8.57 -11.40 9.78
N THR A 167 -9.74 -11.17 9.20
CA THR A 167 -10.86 -12.12 9.22
C THR A 167 -10.46 -13.49 8.65
N VAL A 168 -9.80 -13.53 7.49
CA VAL A 168 -9.32 -14.79 6.89
C VAL A 168 -8.39 -15.58 7.82
N LYS A 169 -7.50 -14.89 8.54
CA LYS A 169 -6.57 -15.54 9.47
C LYS A 169 -7.30 -16.02 10.72
N ASP A 170 -8.21 -15.23 11.26
CA ASP A 170 -8.98 -15.56 12.47
C ASP A 170 -9.90 -16.77 12.24
N GLU A 171 -10.55 -16.84 11.08
CA GLU A 171 -11.36 -18.01 10.66
C GLU A 171 -10.52 -19.28 10.57
N ALA A 172 -9.36 -19.21 9.89
CA ALA A 172 -8.42 -20.33 9.77
C ALA A 172 -7.86 -20.80 11.13
N VAL A 173 -7.63 -19.87 12.07
CA VAL A 173 -7.23 -20.19 13.44
C VAL A 173 -8.37 -20.90 14.19
N ALA A 174 -9.60 -20.40 14.06
CA ALA A 174 -10.77 -20.97 14.72
C ALA A 174 -11.04 -22.41 14.24
N GLU A 175 -10.95 -22.66 12.92
CA GLU A 175 -11.12 -23.99 12.34
C GLU A 175 -10.13 -25.02 12.91
N VAL A 176 -8.84 -24.66 12.99
CA VAL A 176 -7.82 -25.56 13.54
C VAL A 176 -8.00 -25.80 15.03
N ARG A 177 -8.41 -24.79 15.79
CA ARG A 177 -8.71 -24.94 17.22
C ARG A 177 -9.90 -25.87 17.43
N ALA A 178 -11.01 -25.64 16.75
CA ALA A 178 -12.18 -26.51 16.82
C ALA A 178 -11.81 -27.97 16.52
N ALA A 179 -11.06 -28.22 15.44
CA ALA A 179 -10.64 -29.56 15.06
C ALA A 179 -9.68 -30.27 16.05
N LEU A 180 -8.96 -29.51 16.88
CA LEU A 180 -7.97 -30.05 17.82
C LEU A 180 -8.43 -30.07 19.27
N ASP A 181 -9.32 -29.17 19.67
CA ASP A 181 -9.84 -29.07 21.04
C ASP A 181 -10.84 -30.19 21.37
N GLU A 182 -11.49 -30.77 20.36
CA GLU A 182 -12.34 -31.96 20.53
C GLU A 182 -11.56 -33.23 20.87
N ILE A 183 -10.25 -33.25 20.59
CA ILE A 183 -9.40 -34.44 20.78
C ILE A 183 -8.83 -34.44 22.20
N LYS A 184 -9.46 -35.24 23.07
CA LYS A 184 -9.07 -35.38 24.49
C LYS A 184 -7.77 -36.17 24.69
N ASP A 185 -7.53 -37.20 23.87
CA ASP A 185 -6.28 -37.95 23.94
C ASP A 185 -5.12 -37.12 23.39
N LEU A 186 -4.12 -36.85 24.23
CA LEU A 186 -3.00 -35.98 23.86
C LEU A 186 -2.14 -36.60 22.75
N GLY A 187 -2.02 -37.93 22.69
CA GLY A 187 -1.29 -38.61 21.61
C GLY A 187 -1.96 -38.39 20.24
N ALA A 188 -3.26 -38.66 20.16
CA ALA A 188 -4.07 -38.40 18.97
C ALA A 188 -4.09 -36.92 18.59
N ARG A 189 -4.15 -36.01 19.58
CA ARG A 189 -4.11 -34.57 19.36
C ARG A 189 -2.76 -34.14 18.77
N LEU A 190 -1.64 -34.65 19.31
CA LEU A 190 -0.30 -34.41 18.79
C LEU A 190 -0.17 -34.86 17.32
N LYS A 191 -0.61 -36.08 17.03
CA LYS A 191 -0.61 -36.65 15.67
C LYS A 191 -1.42 -35.80 14.70
N LYS A 192 -2.66 -35.45 15.06
CA LYS A 192 -3.55 -34.64 14.23
C LYS A 192 -2.98 -33.25 14.00
N ALA A 193 -2.46 -32.59 15.05
CA ALA A 193 -1.86 -31.26 14.95
C ALA A 193 -0.62 -31.27 14.03
N SER A 194 0.23 -32.30 14.12
CA SER A 194 1.39 -32.42 13.23
C SER A 194 0.99 -32.64 11.78
N ARG A 195 -0.05 -33.45 11.52
CA ARG A 195 -0.59 -33.64 10.17
C ARG A 195 -1.13 -32.33 9.60
N ILE A 196 -2.03 -31.63 10.32
CA ILE A 196 -2.56 -30.33 9.87
C ILE A 196 -1.43 -29.35 9.57
N ALA A 197 -0.41 -29.28 10.44
CA ALA A 197 0.72 -28.38 10.23
C ALA A 197 1.50 -28.71 8.95
N ARG A 198 1.71 -29.99 8.63
CA ARG A 198 2.41 -30.42 7.40
C ARG A 198 1.56 -30.17 6.15
N ASP A 199 0.29 -30.56 6.17
CA ASP A 199 -0.62 -30.40 5.04
C ASP A 199 -0.79 -28.91 4.69
N ALA A 200 -0.96 -28.06 5.71
CA ALA A 200 -1.09 -26.61 5.53
C ALA A 200 0.21 -25.94 5.07
N ASP A 201 1.38 -26.45 5.45
CA ASP A 201 2.66 -25.94 4.95
C ASP A 201 2.86 -26.29 3.47
N ALA A 202 2.57 -27.54 3.09
CA ALA A 202 2.62 -27.97 1.69
C ALA A 202 1.66 -27.17 0.81
N GLU A 203 0.42 -26.96 1.27
CA GLU A 203 -0.54 -26.09 0.60
C GLU A 203 -0.03 -24.65 0.48
N HIS A 204 0.53 -24.10 1.56
CA HIS A 204 1.08 -22.75 1.56
C HIS A 204 2.21 -22.59 0.53
N VAL A 205 3.14 -23.54 0.44
CA VAL A 205 4.26 -23.50 -0.51
C VAL A 205 3.76 -23.43 -1.96
N VAL A 206 2.81 -24.30 -2.33
CA VAL A 206 2.25 -24.33 -3.70
C VAL A 206 1.49 -23.04 -4.00
N VAL A 207 0.55 -22.65 -3.14
CA VAL A 207 -0.30 -21.49 -3.38
C VAL A 207 0.49 -20.18 -3.31
N ALA A 208 1.48 -20.07 -2.42
CA ALA A 208 2.31 -18.87 -2.32
C ALA A 208 3.15 -18.65 -3.59
N ALA A 209 3.68 -19.71 -4.20
CA ALA A 209 4.41 -19.59 -5.46
C ALA A 209 3.53 -19.02 -6.59
N GLU A 210 2.32 -19.54 -6.75
CA GLU A 210 1.36 -19.01 -7.75
C GLU A 210 0.92 -17.58 -7.43
N ARG A 211 0.65 -17.28 -6.16
CA ARG A 211 0.31 -15.93 -5.68
C ARG A 211 1.43 -14.94 -6.04
N ASP A 212 2.67 -15.32 -5.76
CA ASP A 212 3.85 -14.48 -5.96
C ASP A 212 4.07 -14.24 -7.46
N ARG A 213 3.88 -15.26 -8.31
CA ARG A 213 3.89 -15.12 -9.77
C ARG A 213 2.84 -14.13 -10.27
N CYS A 214 1.59 -14.23 -9.80
CA CYS A 214 0.52 -13.30 -10.18
C CYS A 214 0.84 -11.86 -9.73
N ALA A 215 1.36 -11.70 -8.52
CA ALA A 215 1.72 -10.39 -7.98
C ALA A 215 2.88 -9.74 -8.75
N LEU A 216 3.90 -10.52 -9.12
CA LEU A 216 5.03 -10.05 -9.93
C LEU A 216 4.57 -9.68 -11.34
N SER A 217 3.70 -10.50 -11.96
CA SER A 217 3.08 -10.17 -13.25
C SER A 217 2.39 -8.80 -13.21
N LEU A 218 1.53 -8.58 -12.21
CA LEU A 218 0.81 -7.32 -12.06
C LEU A 218 1.75 -6.14 -11.83
N GLU A 219 2.79 -6.33 -11.02
CA GLU A 219 3.74 -5.25 -10.70
C GLU A 219 4.60 -4.83 -11.89
N PHE A 220 5.05 -5.78 -12.70
CA PHE A 220 6.01 -5.50 -13.78
C PHE A 220 5.38 -5.20 -15.14
N TYR A 221 4.19 -5.77 -15.40
CA TYR A 221 3.54 -5.67 -16.71
C TYR A 221 2.27 -4.82 -16.70
N THR A 222 1.76 -4.41 -15.54
CA THR A 222 0.52 -3.63 -15.45
C THR A 222 0.70 -2.38 -14.58
N ARG A 223 -0.37 -1.58 -14.47
CA ARG A 223 -0.43 -0.43 -13.55
C ARG A 223 -1.19 -0.71 -12.26
N ALA A 224 -1.27 -1.99 -11.87
CA ALA A 224 -1.93 -2.36 -10.64
C ALA A 224 -1.35 -1.60 -9.45
N ARG A 225 -2.23 -1.06 -8.60
CA ARG A 225 -1.82 -0.37 -7.38
C ARG A 225 -2.04 -1.25 -6.17
N ALA A 226 -1.18 -1.08 -5.18
CA ALA A 226 -1.30 -1.74 -3.87
C ALA A 226 -1.34 -3.28 -3.95
N VAL A 227 -0.55 -3.85 -4.87
CA VAL A 227 -0.36 -5.31 -5.00
C VAL A 227 0.05 -5.93 -3.67
N ASP A 228 0.93 -5.28 -2.90
CA ASP A 228 1.33 -5.70 -1.55
C ASP A 228 0.14 -5.84 -0.58
N LYS A 229 -0.82 -4.91 -0.65
CA LYS A 229 -2.02 -4.94 0.18
C LYS A 229 -2.99 -6.02 -0.28
N ALA A 230 -3.11 -6.25 -1.59
CA ALA A 230 -3.93 -7.33 -2.15
C ALA A 230 -3.37 -8.71 -1.80
N MET A 231 -2.04 -8.84 -1.68
CA MET A 231 -1.37 -10.05 -1.19
C MET A 231 -1.45 -10.26 0.32
N GLY A 232 -1.75 -9.21 1.09
CA GLY A 232 -1.76 -9.25 2.55
C GLY A 232 -0.36 -9.29 3.17
N VAL A 233 0.64 -8.76 2.46
CA VAL A 233 2.04 -8.72 2.92
C VAL A 233 2.48 -7.28 3.21
N ALA A 234 3.50 -7.13 4.05
CA ALA A 234 4.12 -5.83 4.28
C ALA A 234 4.86 -5.36 3.02
N ARG A 235 4.91 -4.04 2.78
CA ARG A 235 5.60 -3.47 1.61
C ARG A 235 7.05 -3.93 1.50
N ASN A 236 7.79 -3.96 2.61
CA ASN A 236 9.18 -4.43 2.62
C ASN A 236 9.32 -5.90 2.19
N ALA A 237 8.38 -6.76 2.59
CA ALA A 237 8.38 -8.16 2.17
C ALA A 237 8.07 -8.31 0.67
N PHE A 238 7.19 -7.46 0.13
CA PHE A 238 6.93 -7.41 -1.30
C PHE A 238 8.14 -6.88 -2.07
N ASP A 239 8.84 -5.87 -1.56
CA ASP A 239 10.08 -5.36 -2.15
C ASP A 239 11.17 -6.44 -2.17
N GLU A 240 11.31 -7.22 -1.10
CA GLU A 240 12.21 -8.38 -1.07
C GLU A 240 11.86 -9.41 -2.14
N LEU A 241 10.58 -9.75 -2.30
CA LEU A 241 10.11 -10.65 -3.35
C LEU A 241 10.49 -10.14 -4.75
N ARG A 242 10.25 -8.84 -5.02
CA ARG A 242 10.61 -8.21 -6.30
C ARG A 242 12.11 -8.25 -6.58
N ARG A 243 12.94 -7.98 -5.57
CA ARG A 243 14.41 -8.05 -5.71
C ARG A 243 14.88 -9.47 -6.01
N VAL A 244 14.38 -10.45 -5.26
CA VAL A 244 14.74 -11.87 -5.46
C VAL A 244 14.32 -12.34 -6.85
N ALA A 245 13.11 -11.99 -7.30
CA ALA A 245 12.62 -12.34 -8.63
C ALA A 245 13.48 -11.74 -9.76
N LEU A 246 14.05 -10.55 -9.55
CA LEU A 246 14.96 -9.90 -10.50
C LEU A 246 16.43 -10.35 -10.37
N GLY A 247 16.74 -11.32 -9.50
CA GLY A 247 18.13 -11.74 -9.25
C GLY A 247 18.99 -10.69 -8.54
N LEU A 248 18.37 -9.70 -7.88
CA LEU A 248 19.06 -8.65 -7.13
C LEU A 248 19.33 -9.06 -5.68
N ASP A 249 20.24 -8.34 -5.01
CA ASP A 249 20.42 -8.50 -3.56
C ASP A 249 19.10 -8.25 -2.82
N ARG A 250 18.73 -9.19 -1.94
CA ARG A 250 17.43 -9.20 -1.23
C ARG A 250 17.17 -7.92 -0.44
N LYS A 251 18.20 -7.29 0.14
CA LYS A 251 18.06 -6.15 1.06
C LYS A 251 18.42 -4.81 0.42
N THR A 252 19.46 -4.79 -0.39
CA THR A 252 20.07 -3.55 -0.90
C THR A 252 19.89 -3.36 -2.41
N GLY A 253 19.40 -4.38 -3.12
CA GLY A 253 19.15 -4.30 -4.55
C GLY A 253 18.23 -3.14 -4.91
N ARG A 254 18.69 -2.28 -5.83
CA ARG A 254 17.89 -1.16 -6.33
C ARG A 254 16.85 -1.70 -7.30
N LEU A 255 15.58 -1.50 -6.98
CA LEU A 255 14.49 -1.85 -7.89
C LEU A 255 14.47 -0.91 -9.11
N PRO A 256 14.08 -1.42 -10.29
CA PRO A 256 14.00 -0.64 -11.51
C PRO A 256 13.00 0.50 -11.38
N ALA A 257 13.22 1.58 -12.14
CA ALA A 257 12.22 2.63 -12.29
C ALA A 257 10.97 2.09 -13.01
N GLU A 258 9.83 2.78 -12.90
CA GLU A 258 8.55 2.32 -13.48
C GLU A 258 8.62 2.04 -14.98
N ASP A 259 9.41 2.80 -15.73
CA ASP A 259 9.64 2.66 -17.17
C ASP A 259 10.56 1.50 -17.52
N GLU A 260 11.37 1.04 -16.57
CA GLU A 260 12.33 -0.05 -16.75
C GLU A 260 11.76 -1.41 -16.32
N LYS A 261 10.65 -1.41 -15.56
CA LYS A 261 10.06 -2.61 -14.94
C LYS A 261 9.81 -3.76 -15.93
N LYS A 262 9.17 -3.48 -17.06
CA LYS A 262 8.85 -4.50 -18.06
C LYS A 262 10.11 -5.14 -18.64
N ALA A 263 11.07 -4.31 -19.06
CA ALA A 263 12.34 -4.80 -19.61
C ALA A 263 13.15 -5.59 -18.57
N ALA A 264 13.15 -5.15 -17.31
CA ALA A 264 13.80 -5.87 -16.22
C ALA A 264 13.13 -7.23 -15.94
N ALA A 265 11.80 -7.31 -16.02
CA ALA A 265 11.06 -8.55 -15.85
C ALA A 265 11.29 -9.54 -17.00
N GLU A 266 11.30 -9.06 -18.25
CA GLU A 266 11.65 -9.87 -19.43
C GLU A 266 13.10 -10.39 -19.32
N ALA A 267 14.04 -9.55 -18.89
CA ALA A 267 15.44 -9.95 -18.68
C ALA A 267 15.61 -10.97 -17.53
N ALA A 268 14.70 -10.97 -16.56
CA ALA A 268 14.68 -11.90 -15.43
C ALA A 268 13.76 -13.12 -15.65
N ASP A 269 13.24 -13.30 -16.87
CA ASP A 269 12.34 -14.41 -17.24
C ASP A 269 11.07 -14.50 -16.35
N ILE A 270 10.54 -13.33 -15.96
CA ILE A 270 9.29 -13.25 -15.20
C ILE A 270 8.12 -13.27 -16.18
N ASP A 271 7.34 -14.34 -16.17
CA ASP A 271 6.18 -14.49 -17.05
C ASP A 271 5.06 -13.45 -16.80
N PHE A 272 4.45 -12.98 -17.88
CA PHE A 272 3.16 -12.29 -17.81
C PHE A 272 2.03 -13.31 -17.60
N VAL A 273 1.14 -13.01 -16.65
CA VAL A 273 -0.06 -13.79 -16.33
C VAL A 273 -1.27 -12.89 -16.58
N GLU A 274 -2.04 -13.23 -17.63
CA GLU A 274 -3.13 -12.42 -18.16
C GLU A 274 -4.27 -12.19 -17.14
N ASP A 275 -4.65 -13.24 -16.41
CA ASP A 275 -5.72 -13.25 -15.41
C ASP A 275 -5.22 -13.01 -13.97
N ALA A 276 -4.00 -12.48 -13.81
CA ALA A 276 -3.38 -12.30 -12.50
C ALA A 276 -4.22 -11.45 -11.55
N ALA A 277 -4.92 -10.45 -12.08
CA ALA A 277 -5.78 -9.54 -11.33
C ALA A 277 -6.93 -10.27 -10.63
N GLU A 278 -7.52 -11.24 -11.34
CA GLU A 278 -8.69 -12.01 -10.90
C GLU A 278 -8.26 -13.14 -9.96
N ARG A 279 -7.11 -13.78 -10.23
CA ARG A 279 -6.58 -14.89 -9.43
C ARG A 279 -5.92 -14.45 -8.13
N LEU A 280 -5.25 -13.30 -8.11
CA LEU A 280 -4.42 -12.88 -6.98
C LEU A 280 -5.19 -12.84 -5.64
N PRO A 281 -6.41 -12.26 -5.54
CA PRO A 281 -7.16 -12.25 -4.28
C PRO A 281 -7.40 -13.64 -3.72
N ASP A 282 -7.86 -14.60 -4.53
CA ASP A 282 -8.13 -15.96 -4.06
C ASP A 282 -6.83 -16.67 -3.62
N LEU A 283 -5.78 -16.59 -4.42
CA LEU A 283 -4.47 -17.16 -4.09
C LEU A 283 -3.90 -16.56 -2.79
N ALA A 284 -4.04 -15.24 -2.61
CA ALA A 284 -3.59 -14.57 -1.40
C ALA A 284 -4.41 -15.01 -0.18
N ARG A 285 -5.74 -15.13 -0.30
CA ARG A 285 -6.65 -15.66 0.73
C ARG A 285 -6.22 -17.05 1.18
N ARG A 286 -6.06 -17.96 0.21
CA ARG A 286 -5.66 -19.36 0.45
C ARG A 286 -4.28 -19.46 1.08
N ALA A 287 -3.29 -18.71 0.57
CA ALA A 287 -1.95 -18.68 1.13
C ALA A 287 -1.93 -18.16 2.58
N ALA A 288 -2.72 -17.11 2.89
CA ALA A 288 -2.84 -16.57 4.23
C ALA A 288 -3.52 -17.56 5.19
N ALA A 289 -4.63 -18.18 4.77
CA ALA A 289 -5.34 -19.18 5.55
C ALA A 289 -4.44 -20.40 5.83
N ALA A 290 -3.76 -20.95 4.81
CA ALA A 290 -2.83 -22.07 4.95
C ALA A 290 -1.69 -21.74 5.93
N ARG A 291 -1.10 -20.54 5.83
CA ARG A 291 -0.06 -20.11 6.76
C ARG A 291 -0.58 -20.02 8.21
N SER A 292 -1.78 -19.48 8.42
CA SER A 292 -2.40 -19.40 9.74
C SER A 292 -2.74 -20.77 10.32
N ARG A 293 -3.24 -21.70 9.49
CA ARG A 293 -3.49 -23.10 9.88
C ARG A 293 -2.18 -23.77 10.31
N HIS A 294 -1.12 -23.63 9.51
CA HIS A 294 0.21 -24.17 9.83
C HIS A 294 0.73 -23.65 11.17
N LEU A 295 0.77 -22.32 11.38
CA LEU A 295 1.33 -21.73 12.59
C LEU A 295 0.54 -22.13 13.84
N THR A 296 -0.80 -22.12 13.75
CA THR A 296 -1.68 -22.52 14.86
C THR A 296 -1.51 -23.99 15.20
N ALA A 297 -1.56 -24.88 14.21
CA ALA A 297 -1.40 -26.32 14.40
C ALA A 297 -0.01 -26.66 14.93
N ALA A 298 1.04 -26.00 14.44
CA ALA A 298 2.40 -26.16 14.94
C ALA A 298 2.54 -25.70 16.39
N ALA A 299 1.89 -24.60 16.78
CA ALA A 299 1.88 -24.12 18.17
C ALA A 299 1.17 -25.11 19.11
N ILE A 300 -0.01 -25.61 18.72
CA ILE A 300 -0.74 -26.63 19.48
C ILE A 300 0.07 -27.92 19.57
N ARG A 301 0.64 -28.40 18.46
CA ARG A 301 1.53 -29.57 18.45
C ARG A 301 2.67 -29.42 19.46
N ASN A 302 3.36 -28.28 19.45
CA ASN A 302 4.50 -28.06 20.35
C ASN A 302 4.05 -28.01 21.82
N LYS A 303 2.88 -27.43 22.12
CA LYS A 303 2.30 -27.42 23.46
C LYS A 303 1.93 -28.84 23.92
N THR A 304 1.22 -29.59 23.09
CA THR A 304 0.86 -30.98 23.39
C THR A 304 2.08 -31.88 23.56
N ALA A 305 3.13 -31.67 22.76
CA ALA A 305 4.41 -32.38 22.93
C ALA A 305 5.05 -32.08 24.29
N ALA A 306 5.02 -30.82 24.74
CA ALA A 306 5.55 -30.44 26.05
C ALA A 306 4.72 -31.03 27.21
N GLU A 307 3.40 -31.17 27.05
CA GLU A 307 2.54 -31.82 28.04
C GLU A 307 2.75 -33.33 28.12
N LEU A 308 3.13 -33.97 27.00
CA LEU A 308 3.43 -35.39 26.91
C LEU A 308 4.84 -35.75 27.41
N ASP A 309 5.79 -34.82 27.32
CA ASP A 309 7.17 -35.01 27.77
C ASP A 309 7.23 -35.42 29.25
N GLY A 310 7.82 -36.59 29.53
CA GLY A 310 7.93 -37.15 30.88
C GLY A 310 6.71 -37.94 31.36
N ARG A 311 5.64 -38.06 30.57
CA ARG A 311 4.52 -38.96 30.89
C ARG A 311 4.92 -40.43 30.66
N PRO A 312 4.36 -41.39 31.41
CA PRO A 312 4.62 -42.81 31.18
C PRO A 312 4.36 -43.22 29.73
N GLY A 313 5.38 -43.83 29.11
CA GLY A 313 5.35 -44.26 27.72
C GLY A 313 5.61 -43.16 26.68
N TRP A 314 5.88 -41.92 27.08
CA TRP A 314 6.16 -40.80 26.19
C TRP A 314 7.57 -40.24 26.41
N ASP A 315 8.52 -40.75 25.63
CA ASP A 315 9.85 -40.16 25.53
C ASP A 315 9.96 -39.26 24.30
N MET A 316 11.06 -38.50 24.21
CA MET A 316 11.30 -37.59 23.08
C MET A 316 11.38 -38.31 21.73
N ARG A 317 11.78 -39.58 21.72
CA ARG A 317 11.86 -40.38 20.50
C ARG A 317 10.47 -40.69 19.97
N ARG A 318 9.56 -41.18 20.82
CA ARG A 318 8.16 -41.43 20.47
C ARG A 318 7.44 -40.15 20.02
N ILE A 319 7.68 -39.02 20.69
CA ILE A 319 7.11 -37.73 20.29
C ILE A 319 7.65 -37.32 18.90
N ALA A 320 8.94 -37.51 18.64
CA ALA A 320 9.54 -37.25 17.32
C ALA A 320 8.92 -38.14 16.22
N ASP A 321 8.77 -39.44 16.49
CA ASP A 321 8.16 -40.41 15.57
C ASP A 321 6.70 -40.03 15.24
N GLU A 322 5.90 -39.65 16.25
CA GLU A 322 4.49 -39.30 16.03
C GLU A 322 4.33 -37.97 15.28
N THR A 323 5.27 -37.03 15.48
CA THR A 323 5.26 -35.75 14.78
C THR A 323 5.88 -35.81 13.40
N GLY A 324 6.72 -36.80 13.12
CA GLY A 324 7.55 -36.88 11.91
C GLY A 324 8.64 -35.79 11.85
N LEU A 325 9.07 -35.27 13.00
CA LEU A 325 10.12 -34.26 13.10
C LEU A 325 11.40 -34.87 13.65
N HIS A 326 12.55 -34.28 13.30
CA HIS A 326 13.82 -34.65 13.93
C HIS A 326 13.80 -34.39 15.44
N ILE A 327 14.38 -35.30 16.22
CA ILE A 327 14.35 -35.28 17.69
C ILE A 327 14.90 -33.96 18.27
N ASP A 328 15.96 -33.41 17.69
CA ASP A 328 16.53 -32.15 18.15
C ASP A 328 15.63 -30.94 17.86
N SER A 329 14.88 -30.98 16.74
CA SER A 329 13.92 -29.92 16.40
C SER A 329 12.76 -29.90 17.40
N ILE A 330 12.23 -31.07 17.76
CA ILE A 330 11.12 -31.13 18.71
C ILE A 330 11.58 -30.82 20.14
N ARG A 331 12.77 -31.28 20.54
CA ARG A 331 13.37 -30.95 21.85
C ARG A 331 13.53 -29.44 22.03
N ALA A 332 14.06 -28.75 21.02
CA ALA A 332 14.20 -27.29 21.07
C ALA A 332 12.84 -26.58 21.22
N LYS A 333 11.82 -27.04 20.49
CA LYS A 333 10.45 -26.49 20.55
C LYS A 333 9.78 -26.73 21.89
N VAL A 334 9.90 -27.93 22.46
CA VAL A 334 9.36 -28.27 23.79
C VAL A 334 10.00 -27.41 24.88
N ARG A 335 11.32 -27.29 24.89
CA ARG A 335 12.04 -26.41 25.83
C ARG A 335 11.62 -24.94 25.71
N ALA A 336 11.38 -24.44 24.49
CA ALA A 336 10.90 -23.08 24.29
C ALA A 336 9.51 -22.85 24.88
N VAL A 337 8.60 -23.83 24.77
CA VAL A 337 7.27 -23.78 25.40
C VAL A 337 7.39 -23.81 26.92
N GLN A 338 8.15 -24.77 27.48
CA GLN A 338 8.36 -24.89 28.93
C GLN A 338 8.97 -23.61 29.53
N LYS A 339 9.97 -23.01 28.86
CA LYS A 339 10.57 -21.75 29.30
C LYS A 339 9.55 -20.60 29.34
N ARG A 340 8.69 -20.50 28.33
CA ARG A 340 7.65 -19.47 28.26
C ARG A 340 6.60 -19.63 29.37
N ASP A 341 6.25 -20.86 29.72
CA ASP A 341 5.24 -21.12 30.76
C ASP A 341 5.82 -20.98 32.19
N SER A 342 7.15 -20.90 32.31
CA SER A 342 7.87 -20.64 33.59
C SER A 342 8.24 -19.18 33.84
N SER A 343 8.07 -18.31 32.84
CA SER A 343 8.31 -16.85 32.93
C SER A 343 6.99 -16.13 33.13
#